data_AF-A0A8X8BCZ0-F1
#
_entry.id   AF-A0A8X8BCZ0-F1
#
_cell.length_a   1.000
_cell.length_b   1.000
_cell.length_c   1.000
_cell.angle_alpha   90.00
_cell.angle_beta   90.00
_cell.angle_gamma   90.00
#
_symmetry.space_group_name_H-M   'P 1'
#
loop_
_entity.id
_entity.type
_entity.pdbx_description
1 polymer ?
#
loop_
_entity_poly.entity_id
_entity_poly.type
_entity_poly.pdbx_seq_one_letter_code
_entity_poly.pdbx_strand_id
1 'polypeptide(L)'
;MKRPIEAVYGSDAGEGYSKGKEETAEHYRALLRLSNEHRLSENEWNKASSKANAIAAQIELLDEIIKADGKFDFMAELEKLKLEHMEAEGMLGDVKVKVPDLFKLDEKWMLDE
;
A
#
# COMPACT_ATOMS: atom_id res chain seq x y z
N MET A 1 -18.53 34.54 -28.72
CA MET A 1 -17.59 34.24 -27.63
C MET A 1 -18.42 34.05 -26.37
N LYS A 2 -18.37 32.90 -25.70
CA LYS A 2 -19.14 32.68 -24.44
C LYS A 2 -18.55 33.55 -23.35
N ARG A 3 -19.39 34.05 -22.42
CA ARG A 3 -18.89 34.82 -21.27
C ARG A 3 -18.07 33.89 -20.37
N PRO A 4 -17.00 34.36 -19.71
CA PRO A 4 -16.17 33.51 -18.84
C PRO A 4 -16.97 32.72 -17.79
N ILE A 5 -18.03 33.33 -17.25
CA ILE A 5 -18.90 32.69 -16.26
C ILE A 5 -19.77 31.57 -16.85
N GLU A 6 -20.17 31.70 -18.11
CA GLU A 6 -20.95 30.68 -18.84
C GLU A 6 -20.08 29.48 -19.24
N ALA A 7 -18.77 29.70 -19.39
CA ALA A 7 -17.82 28.61 -19.63
C ALA A 7 -17.59 27.76 -18.37
N VAL A 8 -17.63 28.38 -17.19
CA VAL A 8 -17.41 27.71 -15.91
C VAL A 8 -18.71 27.06 -15.40
N TYR A 9 -19.82 27.80 -15.38
CA TYR A 9 -21.06 27.39 -14.73
C TYR A 9 -22.23 27.12 -15.69
N GLY A 10 -22.02 27.20 -17.00
CA GLY A 10 -23.13 27.06 -17.96
C GLY A 10 -24.01 28.31 -18.04
N SER A 11 -25.10 28.20 -18.79
CA SER A 11 -25.95 29.32 -19.20
C SER A 11 -26.95 29.73 -18.10
N ASP A 12 -27.22 28.83 -17.15
CA ASP A 12 -28.11 29.05 -16.01
C ASP A 12 -27.67 28.28 -14.75
N ALA A 13 -28.36 28.54 -13.63
CA ALA A 13 -28.03 27.95 -12.33
C ALA A 13 -28.23 26.42 -12.27
N GLY A 14 -29.15 25.87 -13.07
CA GLY A 14 -29.42 24.43 -13.13
C GLY A 14 -28.31 23.66 -13.86
N GLU A 15 -27.81 24.22 -14.96
CA GLU A 15 -26.63 23.70 -15.66
C GLU A 15 -25.40 23.71 -14.74
N GLY A 16 -25.16 24.84 -14.05
CA GLY A 16 -24.02 24.97 -13.14
C GLY A 16 -24.06 24.02 -11.95
N TYR A 17 -25.24 23.83 -11.34
CA TYR A 17 -25.41 22.87 -10.26
C TYR A 17 -25.18 21.43 -10.71
N SER A 18 -25.74 21.04 -11.87
CA SER A 18 -25.60 19.68 -12.39
C SER A 18 -24.14 19.35 -12.71
N LYS A 19 -23.44 20.29 -13.35
CA LYS A 19 -22.00 20.18 -13.64
C LYS A 19 -21.17 20.05 -12.36
N GLY A 20 -21.38 20.94 -11.38
CA GLY A 20 -20.63 20.89 -10.11
C GLY A 20 -20.88 19.59 -9.34
N LYS A 21 -22.10 19.05 -9.38
CA LYS A 21 -22.44 17.76 -8.77
C LYS A 21 -21.69 16.61 -9.44
N GLU A 22 -21.59 16.60 -10.77
CA GLU A 22 -20.85 15.57 -11.52
C GLU A 22 -19.34 15.66 -11.24
N GLU A 23 -18.75 16.86 -11.33
CA GLU A 23 -17.33 17.09 -11.05
C GLU A 23 -16.96 16.67 -9.62
N THR A 24 -17.79 17.04 -8.63
CA THR A 24 -17.61 16.63 -7.23
C THR A 24 -17.66 15.11 -7.07
N ALA A 25 -18.60 14.44 -7.75
CA ALA A 25 -18.71 12.98 -7.68
C ALA A 25 -17.50 12.28 -8.31
N GLU A 26 -17.00 12.78 -9.44
CA GLU A 26 -15.78 12.25 -10.08
C GLU A 26 -14.55 12.47 -9.20
N HIS A 27 -14.45 13.64 -8.58
CA HIS A 27 -13.38 13.98 -7.66
C HIS A 27 -13.31 13.02 -6.46
N TYR A 28 -14.43 12.80 -5.77
CA TYR A 28 -14.49 11.83 -4.67
C TYR A 28 -14.20 10.39 -5.13
N ARG A 29 -14.65 10.00 -6.32
CA ARG A 29 -14.31 8.69 -6.88
C ARG A 29 -12.80 8.54 -7.09
N ALA A 30 -12.12 9.59 -7.57
CA ALA A 30 -10.67 9.59 -7.73
C ALA A 30 -9.95 9.44 -6.38
N LEU A 31 -10.39 10.17 -5.36
CA LEU A 31 -9.85 10.06 -4.00
C LEU A 31 -10.00 8.65 -3.42
N LEU A 32 -11.21 8.09 -3.50
CA LEU A 32 -11.48 6.74 -3.02
C LEU A 32 -10.68 5.68 -3.77
N ARG A 33 -10.38 5.88 -5.06
CA ARG A 33 -9.52 4.98 -5.84
C ARG A 33 -8.08 5.03 -5.33
N LEU A 34 -7.50 6.23 -5.19
CA LEU A 34 -6.12 6.38 -4.68
C LEU A 34 -5.97 5.80 -3.27
N SER A 35 -6.91 6.09 -2.38
CA SER A 35 -6.93 5.54 -1.01
C SER A 35 -7.00 4.01 -1.01
N ASN A 36 -7.86 3.42 -1.87
CA ASN A 36 -7.95 1.97 -1.98
C ASN A 36 -6.68 1.34 -2.57
N GLU A 37 -6.08 1.96 -3.59
CA GLU A 37 -4.83 1.46 -4.19
C GLU A 37 -3.69 1.42 -3.16
N HIS A 38 -3.57 2.47 -2.35
CA HIS A 38 -2.61 2.52 -1.26
C HIS A 38 -2.85 1.40 -0.25
N ARG A 39 -4.07 1.33 0.30
CA ARG A 39 -4.46 0.30 1.27
C ARG A 39 -4.21 -1.12 0.76
N LEU A 40 -4.52 -1.39 -0.52
CA LEU A 40 -4.29 -2.70 -1.13
C LEU A 40 -2.80 -3.01 -1.24
N SER A 41 -1.98 -2.04 -1.67
CA SER A 41 -0.52 -2.22 -1.74
C SER A 41 0.13 -2.39 -0.37
N GLU A 42 -0.35 -1.67 0.66
CA GLU A 42 0.09 -1.88 2.04
C GLU A 42 -0.28 -3.26 2.54
N ASN A 43 -1.48 -3.75 2.25
CA ASN A 43 -1.88 -5.10 2.62
C ASN A 43 -1.00 -6.18 1.96
N GLU A 44 -0.63 -6.00 0.70
CA GLU A 44 0.31 -6.90 0.01
C GLU A 44 1.68 -6.88 0.69
N TRP A 45 2.18 -5.68 1.03
CA TRP A 45 3.45 -5.52 1.73
C TRP A 45 3.42 -6.15 3.13
N ASN A 46 2.36 -5.90 3.90
CA ASN A 46 2.15 -6.47 5.23
C ASN A 46 2.13 -8.00 5.19
N LYS A 47 1.50 -8.59 4.17
CA LYS A 47 1.46 -10.04 3.99
C LYS A 47 2.84 -10.61 3.68
N ALA A 48 3.60 -9.97 2.79
CA ALA A 48 4.98 -10.38 2.48
C ALA A 48 5.89 -10.23 3.71
N SER A 49 5.78 -9.11 4.43
CA SER A 49 6.55 -8.83 5.65
C SER A 49 6.25 -9.84 6.74
N SER A 50 4.98 -10.17 6.96
CA SER A 50 4.56 -11.18 7.94
C SER A 50 5.16 -12.56 7.62
N LYS A 51 5.27 -12.94 6.34
CA LYS A 51 5.90 -14.20 5.94
C LYS A 51 7.40 -14.20 6.26
N ALA A 52 8.13 -13.15 5.88
CA ALA A 52 9.56 -13.03 6.18
C ALA A 52 9.83 -13.08 7.69
N ASN A 53 9.07 -12.31 8.47
CA ASN A 53 9.19 -12.28 9.94
C ASN A 53 8.87 -13.62 10.59
N ALA A 54 7.89 -14.36 10.09
CA ALA A 54 7.56 -15.68 10.62
C ALA A 54 8.71 -16.68 10.40
N ILE A 55 9.36 -16.65 9.24
CA ILE A 55 10.53 -17.50 8.96
C ILE A 55 11.73 -17.05 9.81
N ALA A 56 11.94 -15.74 9.98
CA ALA A 56 12.99 -15.19 10.85
C ALA A 56 12.85 -15.71 12.29
N ALA A 57 11.63 -15.65 12.84
CA ALA A 57 11.34 -16.15 14.18
C ALA A 57 11.57 -17.67 14.31
N GLN A 58 11.27 -18.45 13.26
CA GLN A 58 11.56 -19.89 13.24
C GLN A 58 13.07 -20.17 13.23
N ILE A 59 13.85 -19.38 12.47
CA ILE A 59 15.33 -19.47 12.45
C ILE A 59 15.89 -19.20 13.84
N GLU A 60 15.45 -18.13 14.51
CA GLU A 60 15.91 -17.76 15.86
C GLU A 60 15.63 -18.90 16.85
N LEU A 61 14.40 -19.42 16.88
CA LEU A 61 14.03 -20.52 17.77
C LEU A 61 14.87 -21.78 17.51
N LEU A 62 15.08 -22.15 16.25
CA LEU A 62 15.83 -23.35 15.89
C LEU A 62 17.32 -23.20 16.27
N ASP A 63 17.90 -22.02 16.07
CA ASP A 63 19.28 -21.71 16.45
C ASP A 63 19.47 -21.78 17.98
N GLU A 64 18.48 -21.32 18.76
CA GLU A 64 18.46 -21.48 20.22
C GLU A 64 18.39 -22.94 20.65
N ILE A 65 17.53 -23.75 20.02
CA ILE A 65 17.40 -25.19 20.32
C ILE A 65 18.71 -25.93 20.04
N ILE A 66 19.35 -25.67 18.90
CA ILE A 66 20.63 -26.29 18.51
C ILE A 66 21.70 -25.94 19.55
N LYS A 67 21.77 -24.67 19.98
CA LYS A 67 22.73 -24.20 21.01
C LYS A 67 22.48 -24.81 22.39
N ALA A 68 21.22 -25.01 22.77
CA ALA A 68 20.86 -25.47 24.11
C ALA A 68 20.96 -27.00 24.29
N ASP A 69 20.48 -27.77 23.31
CA ASP A 69 20.27 -29.21 23.50
C ASP A 69 21.40 -30.05 22.88
N GLY A 70 22.05 -29.59 21.80
CA GLY A 70 23.16 -30.28 21.10
C GLY A 70 22.86 -31.71 20.61
N LYS A 71 21.66 -32.21 20.88
CA LYS A 71 21.21 -33.60 20.72
C LYS A 71 20.46 -33.84 19.42
N PHE A 72 19.89 -32.77 18.87
CA PHE A 72 19.14 -32.79 17.62
C PHE A 72 19.95 -32.07 16.54
N ASP A 73 20.23 -32.77 15.44
CA ASP A 73 20.87 -32.18 14.27
C ASP A 73 19.81 -31.53 13.37
N PHE A 74 19.50 -30.27 13.66
CA PHE A 74 18.61 -29.45 12.85
C PHE A 74 19.36 -28.53 11.87
N MET A 75 20.65 -28.77 11.62
CA MET A 75 21.47 -27.90 10.77
C MET A 75 20.92 -27.79 9.34
N ALA A 76 20.46 -28.90 8.77
CA ALA A 76 19.87 -28.91 7.43
C ALA A 76 18.56 -28.11 7.36
N GLU A 77 17.71 -28.20 8.38
CA GLU A 77 16.45 -27.43 8.47
C GLU A 77 16.77 -25.93 8.66
N LEU A 78 17.79 -25.60 9.45
CA LEU A 78 18.24 -24.22 9.66
C LEU A 78 18.74 -23.59 8.35
N GLU A 79 19.55 -24.30 7.58
CA GLU A 79 20.04 -23.81 6.29
C GLU A 79 18.91 -23.62 5.28
N LYS A 80 17.96 -24.57 5.24
CA LYS A 80 16.77 -24.46 4.41
C LYS A 80 15.94 -23.23 4.78
N LEU A 81 15.64 -23.01 6.06
CA LEU A 81 14.88 -21.85 6.52
C LEU A 81 15.61 -20.53 6.19
N LYS A 82 16.94 -20.48 6.31
CA LYS A 82 17.74 -19.30 5.93
C LYS A 82 17.61 -18.98 4.43
N LEU A 83 17.58 -20.00 3.58
CA LEU A 83 17.35 -19.81 2.14
C LEU A 83 15.92 -19.31 1.87
N GLU A 84 14.91 -19.92 2.52
CA GLU A 84 13.51 -19.48 2.40
C GLU A 84 13.30 -18.05 2.92
N HIS A 85 14.02 -17.66 3.97
CA HIS A 85 14.02 -16.28 4.49
C HIS A 85 14.58 -15.31 3.46
N MET A 86 15.74 -15.62 2.87
CA MET A 86 16.34 -14.80 1.82
C MET A 86 15.40 -14.63 0.62
N GLU A 87 14.72 -15.70 0.21
CA GLU A 87 13.71 -15.62 -0.85
C GLU A 87 12.51 -14.75 -0.44
N ALA A 88 12.02 -14.90 0.80
CA ALA A 88 10.91 -14.10 1.31
C ALA A 88 11.26 -12.60 1.45
N GLU A 89 12.49 -12.28 1.85
CA GLU A 89 13.00 -10.91 1.88
C GLU A 89 13.14 -10.32 0.46
N GLY A 90 13.60 -11.14 -0.50
CA GLY A 90 13.63 -10.74 -1.90
C GLY A 90 12.23 -10.38 -2.42
N MET A 91 11.25 -11.27 -2.18
CA MET A 91 9.85 -10.99 -2.52
C MET A 91 9.31 -9.75 -1.81
N LEU A 92 9.62 -9.55 -0.54
CA LEU A 92 9.23 -8.35 0.21
C LEU A 92 9.81 -7.08 -0.41
N GLY A 93 11.09 -7.09 -0.82
CA GLY A 93 11.74 -5.98 -1.49
C GLY A 93 11.11 -5.61 -2.84
N ASP A 94 10.50 -6.58 -3.52
CA ASP A 94 9.78 -6.37 -4.78
C ASP A 94 8.39 -5.74 -4.58
N VAL A 95 7.78 -5.87 -3.39
CA VAL A 95 6.46 -5.29 -3.10
C VAL A 95 6.59 -3.78 -2.86
N LYS A 96 6.02 -2.99 -3.78
CA LYS A 96 6.00 -1.53 -3.68
C LYS A 96 4.69 -1.04 -3.08
N VAL A 97 4.80 -0.36 -1.93
CA VAL A 97 3.67 0.40 -1.38
C VAL A 97 3.44 1.63 -2.25
N LYS A 98 2.22 1.77 -2.77
CA LYS A 98 1.79 2.92 -3.57
C LYS A 98 1.42 4.05 -2.62
N VAL A 99 2.15 5.16 -2.65
CA VAL A 99 1.79 6.37 -1.89
C VAL A 99 0.75 7.17 -2.69
N PRO A 100 -0.41 7.55 -2.10
CA PRO A 100 -1.37 8.42 -2.75
C PRO A 100 -0.74 9.75 -3.12
N ASP A 101 -0.80 10.11 -4.40
CA ASP A 101 -0.35 11.42 -4.88
C ASP A 101 -1.51 12.42 -4.78
N LEU A 102 -1.67 13.02 -3.60
CA LEU A 102 -2.75 13.96 -3.31
C LEU A 102 -2.58 15.32 -4.01
N PHE A 103 -1.36 15.65 -4.48
CA PHE A 103 -1.11 16.86 -5.26
C PHE A 103 -1.80 16.83 -6.62
N LYS A 104 -1.96 15.64 -7.22
CA LYS A 104 -2.71 15.49 -8.49
C LYS A 104 -4.20 15.79 -8.36
N LEU A 105 -4.72 15.86 -7.15
CA LEU A 105 -6.13 16.16 -6.87
C LEU A 105 -6.31 17.50 -6.14
N ASP A 106 -5.27 18.34 -6.08
CA ASP A 106 -5.29 19.61 -5.32
C ASP A 106 -5.63 19.45 -3.82
N GLU A 107 -5.49 18.23 -3.27
CA GLU A 107 -5.86 17.90 -1.89
C GLU A 107 -4.67 17.98 -0.92
N LYS A 108 -3.78 18.96 -1.13
CA LYS A 108 -2.58 19.13 -0.30
C LYS A 108 -2.87 19.32 1.19
N TRP A 109 -4.04 19.88 1.53
CA TRP A 109 -4.45 20.13 2.92
C TRP A 109 -4.71 18.84 3.69
N MET A 110 -4.93 17.70 3.02
CA MET A 110 -5.04 16.40 3.69
C MET A 110 -3.70 15.84 4.18
N LEU A 111 -2.58 16.50 3.84
CA LEU A 111 -1.24 16.13 4.30
C LEU A 111 -0.78 16.95 5.51
N ASP A 112 -1.51 18.00 5.88
CA ASP A 112 -1.16 18.85 7.01
C ASP A 112 -1.77 18.25 8.30
N GLU A 113 -0.91 17.74 9.19
CA GLU A 113 -1.25 17.33 10.57
C GLU A 113 -1.45 18.51 11.52
#